data_AF-A0A127P9C2-F1
#
_entry.id   AF-A0A127P9C2-F1
#
_cell.length_a   1.000
_cell.length_b   1.000
_cell.length_c   1.000
_cell.angle_alpha   90.00
_cell.angle_beta   90.00
_cell.angle_gamma   90.00
#
_symmetry.space_group_name_H-M   'P 1'
#
loop_
_entity.id
_entity.type
_entity.pdbx_description
1 polymer ?
#
loop_
_entity_poly.entity_id
_entity_poly.type
_entity_poly.pdbx_seq_one_letter_code
_entity_poly.pdbx_strand_id
1 'polypeptide(L)'
;MYDYYYEYDIYEFSENGLSYIARSYSDAPLDAHILKKKNDKRWRIFGKAKYKILGQADFKNALFIKAVAHLRTQGKERISVLSKTGYEPV
;
A
#
# COMPACT_ATOMS: atom_id res chain seq x y z
N MET A 1 23.47 -21.80 7.41
CA MET A 1 22.15 -21.17 7.62
C MET A 1 22.21 -19.83 6.90
N TYR A 2 21.32 -19.56 5.96
CA TYR A 2 21.30 -18.30 5.20
C TYR A 2 20.30 -17.36 5.84
N ASP A 3 20.75 -16.20 6.30
CA ASP A 3 19.90 -15.10 6.73
C ASP A 3 19.74 -14.11 5.58
N TYR A 4 18.50 -13.92 5.14
CA TYR A 4 18.16 -12.97 4.09
C TYR A 4 17.74 -11.65 4.72
N TYR A 5 18.54 -10.60 4.51
CA TYR A 5 18.24 -9.24 4.95
C TYR A 5 17.75 -8.43 3.76
N TYR A 6 16.52 -7.94 3.86
CA TYR A 6 15.93 -7.03 2.88
C TYR A 6 15.73 -5.67 3.52
N GLU A 7 16.23 -4.64 2.85
CA GLU A 7 15.96 -3.25 3.18
C GLU A 7 14.80 -2.75 2.33
N TYR A 8 13.87 -2.04 2.96
CA TYR A 8 12.71 -1.48 2.26
C TYR A 8 12.17 -0.26 3.00
N ASP A 9 11.59 0.64 2.20
CA ASP A 9 10.78 1.74 2.68
C ASP A 9 9.33 1.31 2.86
N ILE A 10 8.66 1.86 3.88
CA ILE A 10 7.21 1.78 4.04
C ILE A 10 6.63 3.17 3.87
N TYR A 11 5.61 3.27 3.00
CA TYR A 11 4.80 4.46 2.82
C TYR A 11 3.43 4.24 3.42
N GLU A 12 2.93 5.21 4.19
CA GLU A 12 1.57 5.21 4.71
C GLU A 12 0.86 6.49 4.26
N PHE A 13 -0.12 6.34 3.37
CA PHE A 13 -0.96 7.43 2.88
C PHE A 13 -2.27 7.43 3.64
N SER A 14 -2.57 8.50 4.39
CA SER A 14 -3.73 8.56 5.27
C SER A 14 -4.58 9.81 5.03
N GLU A 15 -5.89 9.63 4.91
CA GLU A 15 -6.86 10.72 4.84
C GLU A 15 -8.19 10.25 5.45
N ASN A 16 -8.80 11.06 6.31
CA ASN A 16 -10.13 10.80 6.86
C ASN A 16 -10.30 9.41 7.53
N GLY A 17 -9.25 8.90 8.18
CA GLY A 17 -9.22 7.61 8.86
C GLY A 17 -9.16 6.39 7.94
N LEU A 18 -8.94 6.59 6.63
CA LEU A 18 -8.53 5.55 5.71
C LEU A 18 -7.02 5.67 5.48
N SER A 19 -6.30 4.55 5.51
CA SER A 19 -4.89 4.52 5.12
C SER A 19 -4.60 3.43 4.11
N TYR A 20 -3.71 3.71 3.16
CA TYR A 20 -3.10 2.74 2.24
C TYR A 20 -1.61 2.58 2.58
N ILE A 21 -1.15 1.33 2.68
CA ILE A 21 0.24 1.00 3.00
C ILE A 21 0.94 0.48 1.74
N ALA A 22 2.06 1.10 1.38
CA ALA A 22 2.92 0.65 0.30
C ALA A 22 4.32 0.29 0.80
N ARG A 23 5.03 -0.51 0.02
CA ARG A 23 6.42 -0.91 0.28
C ARG A 23 7.25 -0.77 -0.99
N SER A 24 8.49 -0.33 -0.85
CA SER A 24 9.48 -0.31 -1.93
C SER A 24 10.79 -0.89 -1.41
N TYR A 25 11.39 -1.82 -2.13
CA TYR A 25 12.65 -2.43 -1.72
C TYR A 25 13.84 -1.62 -2.23
N SER A 26 14.91 -1.53 -1.44
CA SER A 26 16.09 -0.73 -1.79
C SER A 26 16.84 -1.27 -3.01
N ASP A 27 16.76 -2.58 -3.26
CA ASP A 27 17.32 -3.27 -4.42
C ASP A 27 16.42 -3.21 -5.67
N ALA A 28 15.16 -2.79 -5.53
CA ALA A 28 14.21 -2.56 -6.61
C ALA A 28 13.60 -1.14 -6.50
N PRO A 29 14.42 -0.08 -6.63
CA PRO A 29 14.00 1.29 -6.30
C PRO A 29 12.92 1.86 -7.24
N LEU A 30 12.72 1.26 -8.41
CA LEU A 30 11.65 1.63 -9.36
C LEU A 30 10.31 0.99 -9.01
N ASP A 31 10.28 0.07 -8.05
CA ASP A 31 9.10 -0.75 -7.75
C ASP A 31 8.44 -0.29 -6.46
N ALA A 32 7.11 -0.26 -6.45
CA ALA A 32 6.33 -0.10 -5.23
C ALA A 32 5.11 -1.02 -5.21
N HIS A 33 4.79 -1.53 -4.03
CA HIS A 33 3.73 -2.49 -3.81
C HIS A 33 2.75 -1.97 -2.76
N ILE A 34 1.52 -1.64 -3.16
CA ILE A 34 0.46 -1.26 -2.23
C ILE A 34 -0.18 -2.54 -1.68
N LEU A 35 0.02 -2.79 -0.39
CA LEU A 35 -0.20 -4.10 0.21
C LEU A 35 -1.57 -4.25 0.86
N LYS A 36 -2.03 -3.20 1.54
CA LYS A 36 -3.18 -3.27 2.43
C LYS A 36 -3.74 -1.88 2.71
N LYS A 37 -5.01 -1.85 3.10
CA LYS A 37 -5.67 -0.67 3.64
C LYS A 37 -6.12 -0.90 5.09
N LYS A 38 -6.18 0.16 5.89
CA LYS A 38 -6.87 0.15 7.18
C LYS A 38 -7.90 1.27 7.22
N ASN A 39 -8.97 1.06 8.00
CA ASN A 39 -9.98 2.09 8.24
C ASN A 39 -10.19 2.22 9.75
N ASP A 40 -9.63 3.28 10.30
CA ASP A 40 -9.60 3.55 11.74
C ASP A 40 -10.93 4.14 12.23
N LYS A 41 -11.83 4.61 11.35
CA LYS A 41 -13.19 4.96 11.76
C LYS A 41 -14.00 3.74 12.22
N ARG A 42 -13.65 2.54 11.75
CA ARG A 42 -14.23 1.26 12.21
C ARG A 42 -13.55 0.66 13.44
N TRP A 43 -12.49 1.30 13.96
CA TRP A 43 -11.75 0.88 15.17
C TRP A 43 -12.63 0.84 16.43
N ARG A 44 -13.66 1.69 16.49
CA ARG A 44 -14.50 1.90 17.69
C ARG A 44 -15.30 0.68 18.16
N ILE A 45 -15.25 -0.45 17.44
CA ILE A 45 -16.09 -1.62 17.76
C ILE A 45 -15.27 -2.79 18.37
N PHE A 46 -13.96 -2.93 18.09
CA PHE A 46 -13.21 -4.14 18.52
C PHE A 46 -11.71 -3.96 18.85
N GLY A 47 -11.19 -2.72 18.97
CA GLY A 47 -9.85 -2.49 19.54
C GLY A 47 -8.63 -3.02 18.74
N LYS A 48 -8.81 -3.43 17.48
CA LYS A 48 -7.71 -3.72 16.53
C LYS A 48 -8.05 -3.20 15.13
N ALA A 49 -7.09 -2.51 14.50
CA ALA A 49 -7.21 -1.97 13.16
C ALA A 49 -7.05 -3.14 12.20
N LYS A 50 -8.16 -3.61 11.64
CA LYS A 50 -8.13 -4.75 10.71
C LYS A 50 -7.65 -4.24 9.36
N TYR A 51 -6.39 -4.51 9.05
CA TYR A 51 -5.86 -4.40 7.70
C TYR A 51 -6.67 -5.29 6.75
N LYS A 52 -6.93 -4.78 5.55
CA LYS A 52 -7.66 -5.48 4.49
C LYS A 52 -6.91 -5.39 3.18
N ILE A 53 -7.03 -6.46 2.39
CA ILE A 53 -6.62 -6.47 0.98
C ILE A 53 -7.46 -5.44 0.22
N LEU A 54 -6.86 -4.83 -0.80
CA LEU A 54 -7.52 -3.86 -1.65
C LEU A 54 -8.51 -4.57 -2.58
N GLY A 55 -9.58 -3.89 -2.94
CA GLY A 55 -10.52 -4.32 -3.97
C GLY A 55 -10.65 -3.27 -5.06
N GLN A 56 -11.32 -3.62 -6.15
CA GLN A 56 -11.49 -2.75 -7.32
C GLN A 56 -12.08 -1.36 -7.00
N ALA A 57 -12.93 -1.26 -5.97
CA ALA A 57 -13.48 0.02 -5.53
C ALA A 57 -12.42 0.98 -4.96
N ASP A 58 -11.28 0.47 -4.46
CA ASP A 58 -10.20 1.30 -3.95
C ASP A 58 -9.49 2.09 -5.05
N PHE A 59 -9.45 1.58 -6.29
CA PHE A 59 -8.74 2.25 -7.38
C PHE A 59 -9.40 3.57 -7.79
N LYS A 60 -10.69 3.71 -7.49
CA LYS A 60 -11.47 4.93 -7.70
C LYS A 60 -11.41 5.90 -6.51
N ASN A 61 -10.75 5.52 -5.42
CA ASN A 61 -10.65 6.37 -4.23
C ASN A 61 -9.65 7.51 -4.46
N ALA A 62 -10.03 8.74 -4.14
CA ALA A 62 -9.16 9.91 -4.32
C ALA A 62 -7.82 9.79 -3.56
N LEU A 63 -7.81 9.22 -2.36
CA LEU A 63 -6.58 8.98 -1.59
C LEU A 63 -5.69 7.96 -2.30
N PHE A 64 -6.27 6.90 -2.88
CA PHE A 64 -5.51 5.91 -3.63
C PHE A 64 -4.85 6.54 -4.87
N ILE A 65 -5.60 7.33 -5.64
CA ILE A 65 -5.08 8.03 -6.81
C ILE A 65 -3.93 8.97 -6.41
N LYS A 66 -4.10 9.75 -5.33
CA LYS A 66 -3.04 10.63 -4.80
C LYS A 66 -1.80 9.84 -4.33
N ALA A 67 -2.01 8.69 -3.68
CA ALA A 67 -0.91 7.83 -3.24
C ALA A 67 -0.09 7.31 -4.42
N VAL A 68 -0.77 6.83 -5.48
CA VAL A 68 -0.13 6.37 -6.72
C VAL A 68 0.63 7.52 -7.38
N ALA A 69 0.01 8.69 -7.50
CA ALA A 69 0.66 9.88 -8.05
C ALA A 69 1.91 10.26 -7.25
N HIS A 70 1.86 10.22 -5.91
CA HIS A 70 3.03 10.49 -5.08
C HIS A 70 4.14 9.45 -5.27
N LEU A 71 3.80 8.16 -5.32
CA LEU A 71 4.80 7.13 -5.62
C LEU A 71 5.46 7.36 -6.98
N ARG A 72 4.70 7.79 -8.00
CA ARG A 72 5.25 8.17 -9.29
C ARG A 72 6.22 9.36 -9.20
N THR A 73 5.93 10.38 -8.39
CA THR A 73 6.87 11.50 -8.19
C THR A 73 8.12 11.10 -7.43
N GLN A 74 8.06 10.01 -6.64
CA GLN A 74 9.24 9.37 -6.01
C GLN A 74 10.00 8.42 -6.96
N GLY A 75 9.69 8.43 -8.25
CA GLY A 75 10.38 7.59 -9.26
C GLY A 75 9.91 6.14 -9.30
N LYS A 76 8.79 5.79 -8.66
CA LYS A 76 8.24 4.43 -8.71
C LYS A 76 7.49 4.22 -10.03
N GLU A 77 8.12 3.57 -10.98
CA GLU A 77 7.60 3.32 -12.32
C GLU A 77 6.71 2.07 -12.40
N ARG A 78 6.96 1.07 -11.55
CA ARG A 78 6.22 -0.18 -11.52
C ARG A 78 5.49 -0.29 -10.20
N ILE A 79 4.23 0.17 -10.21
CA ILE A 79 3.36 0.13 -9.04
C ILE A 79 2.40 -1.05 -9.19
N SER A 80 2.35 -1.91 -8.19
CA SER A 80 1.39 -3.00 -8.12
C SER A 80 0.62 -2.99 -6.81
N VAL A 81 -0.55 -3.61 -6.82
CA VAL A 81 -1.42 -3.81 -5.67
C VAL A 81 -1.44 -5.29 -5.30
N LEU A 82 -1.40 -5.58 -4.01
CA LEU A 82 -1.76 -6.90 -3.52
C LEU A 82 -3.29 -7.03 -3.49
N SER A 83 -3.82 -7.87 -4.36
CA SER A 83 -5.24 -8.25 -4.44
C SER A 83 -5.44 -9.67 -3.88
N LYS A 84 -6.66 -10.21 -4.01
CA LYS A 84 -6.94 -11.60 -3.64
C LYS A 84 -6.31 -12.63 -4.59
N THR A 85 -5.99 -12.20 -5.81
CA THR A 85 -5.48 -13.03 -6.91
C THR A 85 -3.96 -12.90 -7.08
N GLY A 86 -3.31 -12.02 -6.32
CA GLY A 86 -1.86 -11.79 -6.35
C GLY A 86 -1.53 -10.32 -6.52
N TYR A 87 -0.33 -10.04 -7.06
CA TYR A 87 0.05 -8.69 -7.43
C TYR A 87 -0.55 -8.31 -8.79
N GLU A 88 -1.24 -7.17 -8.84
CA GLU A 88 -1.84 -6.63 -10.05
C GLU A 88 -1.23 -5.25 -10.34
N PRO A 89 -0.90 -4.92 -11.59
CA PRO A 89 -0.44 -3.58 -11.93
C PRO A 89 -1.54 -2.54 -11.68
N VAL A 90 -1.13 -1.34 -11.27
CA VAL A 90 -2.00 -0.17 -11.10
C VAL A 90 -2.08 0.65 -12.38
#